data_AF-A0A3N1D8L3-F1
#
_entry.id   AF-A0A3N1D8L3-F1
#
_cell.length_a   1.000
_cell.length_b   1.000
_cell.length_c   1.000
_cell.angle_alpha   90.00
_cell.angle_beta   90.00
_cell.angle_gamma   90.00
#
_symmetry.space_group_name_H-M   'P 1'
#
loop_
_entity.id
_entity.type
_entity.pdbx_description
1 polymer ?
#
loop_
_entity_poly.entity_id
_entity_poly.type
_entity_poly.pdbx_seq_one_letter_code
_entity_poly.pdbx_strand_id
1 'polypeptide(L)'
;MGRSRVGRRVRPLWRCTGRAYAGRVYDPARYRLTPAEPWLTLEELAQAADPENAAAWRPATGLVWDRAEFLDQPWVSDWMADWDDGEYFCATILARYGDFIPADLAVLEAVAIDFQGIETVGHEASFVHESHVNGFAGVDDLHLALHSLYRDQWIVPLTDGTVVSPRLALTSV
;
A
#
# COMPACT_ATOMS: atom_id res chain seq x y z
N MET A 1 16.32 1.40 41.43
CA MET A 1 15.11 0.55 41.36
C MET A 1 14.31 1.03 40.16
N GLY A 2 13.91 0.29 39.15
CA GLY A 2 13.84 -1.15 38.88
C GLY A 2 12.86 -1.23 37.71
N ARG A 3 13.29 -1.80 36.58
CA ARG A 3 12.56 -1.85 35.31
C ARG A 3 11.18 -2.50 35.46
N SER A 4 10.19 -2.03 34.70
CA SER A 4 9.25 -2.94 34.06
C SER A 4 8.81 -2.39 32.70
N ARG A 5 9.51 -2.85 31.66
CA ARG A 5 9.07 -2.82 30.26
C ARG A 5 8.19 -4.05 30.08
N VAL A 6 6.88 -3.88 29.97
CA VAL A 6 5.97 -4.93 29.49
C VAL A 6 4.89 -4.24 28.67
N GLY A 7 4.80 -4.58 27.38
CA GLY A 7 3.54 -4.44 26.66
C GLY A 7 3.54 -3.79 25.28
N ARG A 8 4.62 -3.17 24.77
CA ARG A 8 4.67 -2.80 23.35
C ARG A 8 4.90 -4.08 22.53
N ARG A 9 3.82 -4.76 22.15
CA ARG A 9 3.80 -5.55 20.92
C ARG A 9 4.14 -4.56 19.82
N VAL A 10 5.42 -4.55 19.46
CA VAL A 10 5.89 -4.03 18.18
C VAL A 10 5.12 -4.85 17.15
N ARG A 11 4.03 -4.29 16.61
CA ARG A 11 3.59 -4.69 15.28
C ARG A 11 4.79 -4.42 14.37
N PRO A 12 5.15 -5.34 13.47
CA PRO A 12 6.16 -5.01 12.49
C PRO A 12 5.59 -3.80 11.74
N LEU A 13 6.15 -2.63 11.99
CA LEU A 13 6.20 -1.59 10.97
C LEU A 13 6.62 -2.35 9.72
N TRP A 14 5.81 -2.33 8.68
CA TRP A 14 6.26 -2.58 7.32
C TRP A 14 7.23 -1.45 6.95
N ARG A 15 8.32 -1.31 7.73
CA ARG A 15 9.56 -0.76 7.25
C ARG A 15 9.91 -1.65 6.07
N CYS A 16 10.37 -1.04 4.99
CA CYS A 16 11.23 -1.69 4.01
C CYS A 16 12.47 -2.28 4.73
N THR A 17 12.30 -3.30 5.58
CA THR A 17 13.40 -4.12 6.03
C THR A 17 13.64 -5.01 4.86
N GLY A 18 14.56 -4.57 4.00
CA GLY A 18 15.24 -5.47 3.08
C GLY A 18 15.62 -6.71 3.87
N ARG A 19 14.84 -7.77 3.71
CA ARG A 19 15.33 -9.11 3.91
C ARG A 19 16.35 -9.25 2.82
N ALA A 20 17.60 -8.95 3.18
CA ALA A 20 18.75 -8.94 2.32
C ALA A 20 18.72 -10.21 1.46
N TYR A 21 18.30 -10.03 0.21
CA TYR A 21 18.40 -11.06 -0.80
C TYR A 21 19.90 -11.34 -0.91
N ALA A 22 20.27 -12.57 -0.55
CA ALA A 22 21.64 -13.01 -0.33
C ALA A 22 22.65 -12.38 -1.33
N GLY A 23 23.38 -11.36 -0.89
CA GLY A 23 24.59 -10.86 -1.54
C GLY A 23 24.44 -10.14 -2.88
N ARG A 24 23.23 -9.81 -3.37
CA ARG A 24 23.03 -8.93 -4.53
C ARG A 24 22.20 -7.72 -4.12
N VAL A 25 22.77 -6.54 -4.29
CA VAL A 25 22.04 -5.28 -4.15
C VAL A 25 20.92 -5.28 -5.18
N TYR A 26 19.68 -5.21 -4.71
CA TYR A 26 18.52 -5.05 -5.58
C TYR A 26 18.64 -3.73 -6.35
N ASP A 27 18.47 -3.79 -7.66
CA ASP A 27 18.57 -2.65 -8.58
C ASP A 27 17.22 -2.50 -9.29
N PRO A 28 16.35 -1.56 -8.86
CA PRO A 28 15.02 -1.36 -9.44
C PRO A 28 15.05 -1.17 -10.96
N ALA A 29 16.09 -0.53 -11.50
CA ALA A 29 16.20 -0.26 -12.94
C ALA A 29 16.28 -1.53 -13.80
N ARG A 30 16.54 -2.69 -13.20
CA ARG A 30 16.56 -3.99 -13.87
C ARG A 30 15.21 -4.68 -13.91
N TYR A 31 14.17 -4.04 -13.41
CA TYR A 31 12.84 -4.61 -13.33
C TYR A 31 11.79 -3.65 -13.91
N ARG A 32 10.65 -4.22 -14.30
CA ARG A 32 9.46 -3.48 -14.71
C ARG A 32 8.20 -4.23 -14.33
N LEU A 33 7.11 -3.52 -14.11
CA LEU A 33 5.80 -4.14 -14.00
C LEU A 33 5.33 -4.58 -15.39
N THR A 34 4.72 -5.75 -15.44
CA THR A 34 4.05 -6.30 -16.62
C THR A 34 2.72 -6.94 -16.20
N PRO A 35 1.76 -7.14 -17.11
CA PRO A 35 0.62 -7.99 -16.82
C PRO A 35 1.11 -9.38 -16.36
N ALA A 36 0.54 -9.88 -15.28
CA ALA A 36 0.81 -11.23 -14.80
C ALA A 36 0.14 -12.26 -15.73
N GLU A 37 0.70 -13.46 -15.83
CA GLU A 37 0.03 -14.61 -16.44
C GLU A 37 0.42 -15.88 -15.65
N PRO A 38 -0.54 -16.55 -14.97
CA PRO A 38 -1.96 -16.20 -14.87
C PRO A 38 -2.23 -14.97 -13.99
N TRP A 39 -3.37 -14.30 -14.18
CA TRP A 39 -3.91 -13.39 -13.16
C TRP A 39 -4.40 -14.19 -11.97
N LEU A 40 -4.25 -13.60 -10.78
CA LEU A 40 -4.86 -14.10 -9.57
C LEU A 40 -6.14 -13.32 -9.28
N THR A 41 -6.98 -13.88 -8.42
CA THR A 41 -7.96 -13.13 -7.65
C THR A 41 -7.28 -12.44 -6.46
N LEU A 42 -7.97 -11.50 -5.81
CA LEU A 42 -7.46 -10.91 -4.58
C LEU A 42 -7.24 -11.97 -3.49
N GLU A 43 -8.15 -12.93 -3.36
CA GLU A 43 -8.06 -14.01 -2.38
C GLU A 43 -6.86 -14.91 -2.65
N GLU A 44 -6.62 -15.29 -3.91
CA GLU A 44 -5.44 -16.08 -4.29
C GLU A 44 -4.14 -15.33 -4.05
N LEU A 45 -4.08 -14.02 -4.35
CA LEU A 45 -2.90 -13.21 -4.06
C LEU A 45 -2.66 -13.11 -2.55
N ALA A 46 -3.71 -12.82 -1.77
CA ALA A 46 -3.64 -12.74 -0.31
C ALA A 46 -3.15 -14.07 0.29
N GLN A 47 -3.68 -15.19 -0.21
CA GLN A 47 -3.30 -16.53 0.22
C GLN A 47 -1.86 -16.89 -0.13
N ALA A 48 -1.31 -16.34 -1.23
CA ALA A 48 0.08 -16.54 -1.63
C ALA A 48 1.05 -15.65 -0.85
N ALA A 49 0.67 -14.39 -0.58
CA ALA A 49 1.49 -13.39 0.09
C ALA A 49 1.53 -13.58 1.62
N ASP A 50 0.37 -13.74 2.25
CA ASP A 50 0.23 -13.89 3.70
C ASP A 50 -0.89 -14.90 4.04
N PRO A 51 -0.60 -16.21 4.00
CA PRO A 51 -1.57 -17.26 4.34
C PRO A 51 -2.26 -17.09 5.69
N GLU A 52 -1.57 -16.51 6.67
CA GLU A 52 -2.07 -16.40 8.04
C GLU A 52 -3.06 -15.23 8.18
N ASN A 53 -2.91 -14.17 7.37
CA ASN A 53 -3.77 -12.99 7.41
C ASN A 53 -4.55 -12.75 6.11
N ALA A 54 -4.62 -13.71 5.19
CA ALA A 54 -5.28 -13.56 3.89
C ALA A 54 -6.73 -13.06 4.02
N ALA A 55 -7.48 -13.51 5.04
CA ALA A 55 -8.85 -13.09 5.29
C ALA A 55 -8.99 -11.61 5.72
N ALA A 56 -7.90 -10.96 6.15
CA ALA A 56 -7.89 -9.55 6.51
C ALA A 56 -7.80 -8.62 5.28
N TRP A 57 -7.43 -9.15 4.11
CA TRP A 57 -7.32 -8.38 2.87
C TRP A 57 -8.71 -8.02 2.34
N ARG A 58 -9.15 -6.82 2.68
CA ARG A 58 -10.46 -6.31 2.28
C ARG A 58 -10.31 -5.13 1.32
N PRO A 59 -10.92 -5.17 0.12
CA PRO A 59 -10.94 -4.03 -0.77
C PRO A 59 -11.55 -2.81 -0.09
N ALA A 60 -10.92 -1.65 -0.24
CA ALA A 60 -11.49 -0.35 0.11
C ALA A 60 -12.47 0.17 -0.96
N THR A 61 -12.49 -0.45 -2.14
CA THR A 61 -13.33 -0.01 -3.28
C THR A 61 -14.81 -0.02 -2.94
N GLY A 62 -15.47 1.12 -3.19
CA GLY A 62 -16.91 1.29 -2.93
C GLY A 62 -17.29 1.46 -1.47
N LEU A 63 -16.31 1.50 -0.56
CA LEU A 63 -16.53 1.89 0.82
C LEU A 63 -16.42 3.41 0.97
N VAL A 64 -17.21 3.94 1.89
CA VAL A 64 -17.18 5.35 2.29
C VAL A 64 -17.00 5.35 3.80
N TRP A 65 -16.04 6.12 4.26
CA TRP A 65 -15.86 6.41 5.68
C TRP A 65 -16.45 7.76 6.02
N ASP A 66 -17.10 7.83 7.17
CA ASP A 66 -17.25 9.11 7.85
C ASP A 66 -15.92 9.55 8.50
N ARG A 67 -15.91 10.76 9.07
CA ARG A 67 -14.73 11.30 9.74
C ARG A 67 -14.22 10.41 10.88
N ALA A 68 -15.12 9.86 11.69
CA ALA A 68 -14.73 9.04 12.84
C ALA A 68 -14.16 7.71 12.38
N GLU A 69 -14.80 7.07 11.39
CA GLU A 69 -14.34 5.83 10.79
C GLU A 69 -12.97 5.98 10.14
N PHE A 70 -12.72 7.07 9.40
CA PHE A 70 -11.40 7.34 8.81
C PHE A 70 -10.31 7.51 9.87
N LEU A 71 -10.57 8.31 10.91
CA LEU A 71 -9.60 8.56 11.99
C LEU A 71 -9.36 7.32 12.87
N ASP A 72 -10.34 6.41 12.96
CA ASP A 72 -10.21 5.13 13.70
C ASP A 72 -9.46 4.06 12.90
N GLN A 73 -9.15 4.28 11.62
CA GLN A 73 -8.35 3.32 10.86
C GLN A 73 -6.96 3.17 11.51
N PRO A 74 -6.51 1.94 11.78
CA PRO A 74 -5.23 1.72 12.48
C PRO A 74 -4.04 2.38 11.77
N TRP A 75 -4.00 2.32 10.45
CA TRP A 75 -2.93 2.93 9.67
C TRP A 75 -2.97 4.46 9.70
N VAL A 76 -4.16 5.08 9.81
CA VAL A 76 -4.30 6.55 9.98
C VAL A 76 -3.84 6.96 11.36
N SER A 77 -4.24 6.21 12.40
CA SER A 77 -3.79 6.43 13.77
C SER A 77 -2.26 6.29 13.91
N ASP A 78 -1.68 5.25 13.30
CA ASP A 78 -0.23 5.04 13.28
C ASP A 78 0.48 6.18 12.53
N TRP A 79 -0.06 6.62 11.39
CA TRP A 79 0.46 7.76 10.64
C TRP A 79 0.49 9.05 11.47
N MET A 80 -0.63 9.39 12.12
CA MET A 80 -0.71 10.57 13.00
C MET A 80 0.28 10.52 14.17
N ALA A 81 0.62 9.32 14.66
CA ALA A 81 1.54 9.16 15.77
C ALA A 81 3.01 9.23 15.37
N ASP A 82 3.35 8.74 14.17
CA ASP A 82 4.74 8.51 13.75
C ASP A 82 5.27 9.60 12.80
N TRP A 83 4.42 10.48 12.25
CA TRP A 83 4.81 11.49 11.25
C TRP A 83 4.41 12.90 11.66
N ASP A 84 5.36 13.84 11.55
CA ASP A 84 5.14 15.27 11.84
C ASP A 84 4.00 15.87 10.99
N ASP A 85 3.80 15.35 9.77
CA ASP A 85 2.79 15.83 8.83
C ASP A 85 1.50 14.97 8.82
N GLY A 86 1.37 13.98 9.71
CA GLY A 86 0.21 13.09 9.75
C GLY A 86 -1.12 13.83 10.04
N GLU A 87 -1.07 14.84 10.91
CA GLU A 87 -2.22 15.73 11.16
C GLU A 87 -2.59 16.55 9.91
N TYR A 88 -1.59 17.00 9.14
CA TYR A 88 -1.79 17.77 7.92
C TYR A 88 -2.42 16.92 6.81
N PHE A 89 -1.96 15.67 6.66
CA PHE A 89 -2.59 14.70 5.75
C PHE A 89 -4.07 14.50 6.10
N CYS A 90 -4.37 14.19 7.37
CA CYS A 90 -5.75 13.98 7.81
C CYS A 90 -6.60 15.23 7.60
N ALA A 91 -6.08 16.42 7.92
CA ALA A 91 -6.76 17.68 7.68
C ALA A 91 -7.06 17.90 6.19
N THR A 92 -6.14 17.51 5.30
CA THR A 92 -6.31 17.61 3.84
C THR A 92 -7.40 16.67 3.33
N ILE A 93 -7.40 15.41 3.77
CA ILE A 93 -8.44 14.42 3.43
C ILE A 93 -9.81 14.91 3.90
N LEU A 94 -9.91 15.35 5.15
CA LEU A 94 -11.16 15.85 5.74
C LEU A 94 -11.64 17.14 5.05
N ALA A 95 -10.73 18.04 4.67
CA ALA A 95 -11.10 19.25 3.93
C ALA A 95 -11.59 18.94 2.51
N ARG A 96 -11.03 17.92 1.86
CA ARG A 96 -11.37 17.53 0.49
C ARG A 96 -12.70 16.81 0.41
N TYR A 97 -12.95 15.87 1.32
CA TYR A 97 -14.08 14.94 1.23
C TYR A 97 -15.17 15.17 2.30
N GLY A 98 -14.89 15.97 3.33
CA GLY A 98 -15.84 16.24 4.42
C GLY A 98 -16.18 14.96 5.19
N ASP A 99 -17.48 14.72 5.37
CA ASP A 99 -18.00 13.53 6.06
C ASP A 99 -18.26 12.34 5.11
N PHE A 100 -17.89 12.46 3.83
CA PHE A 100 -18.09 11.41 2.83
C PHE A 100 -16.74 11.10 2.17
N ILE A 101 -15.91 10.30 2.84
CA ILE A 101 -14.54 10.00 2.44
C ILE A 101 -14.52 8.69 1.65
N PRO A 102 -14.26 8.69 0.33
CA PRO A 102 -14.08 7.44 -0.41
C PRO A 102 -12.83 6.73 0.10
N ALA A 103 -13.00 5.53 0.64
CA ALA A 103 -11.93 4.82 1.35
C ALA A 103 -10.77 4.46 0.41
N ASP A 104 -11.08 4.03 -0.80
CA ASP A 104 -10.11 3.76 -1.86
C ASP A 104 -9.27 4.99 -2.20
N LEU A 105 -9.89 6.16 -2.40
CA LEU A 105 -9.17 7.39 -2.70
C LEU A 105 -8.32 7.84 -1.51
N ALA A 106 -8.82 7.77 -0.28
CA ALA A 106 -8.02 8.11 0.89
C ALA A 106 -6.76 7.24 1.02
N VAL A 107 -6.86 5.93 0.71
CA VAL A 107 -5.70 5.03 0.67
C VAL A 107 -4.73 5.40 -0.46
N LEU A 108 -5.23 5.68 -1.67
CA LEU A 108 -4.38 6.08 -2.80
C LEU A 108 -3.63 7.40 -2.53
N GLU A 109 -4.27 8.37 -1.88
CA GLU A 109 -3.66 9.64 -1.48
C GLU A 109 -2.54 9.40 -0.45
N ALA A 110 -2.77 8.51 0.51
CA ALA A 110 -1.77 8.12 1.49
C ALA A 110 -0.56 7.47 0.78
N VAL A 111 -0.81 6.48 -0.08
CA VAL A 111 0.23 5.74 -0.81
C VAL A 111 1.00 6.65 -1.78
N ALA A 112 0.38 7.70 -2.32
CA ALA A 112 1.06 8.69 -3.15
C ALA A 112 2.03 9.60 -2.33
N ILE A 113 1.76 9.81 -1.04
CA ILE A 113 2.61 10.62 -0.15
C ILE A 113 3.75 9.77 0.43
N ASP A 114 3.44 8.56 0.89
CA ASP A 114 4.42 7.62 1.43
C ASP A 114 4.33 6.28 0.70
N PHE A 115 5.04 6.18 -0.41
CA PHE A 115 5.00 5.00 -1.25
C PHE A 115 5.84 3.86 -0.68
N GLN A 116 5.17 2.86 -0.11
CA GLN A 116 5.79 1.65 0.45
C GLN A 116 5.76 0.44 -0.51
N GLY A 117 5.34 0.66 -1.76
CA GLY A 117 5.25 -0.37 -2.80
C GLY A 117 3.84 -0.90 -3.03
N ILE A 118 3.74 -1.91 -3.90
CA ILE A 118 2.49 -2.60 -4.27
C ILE A 118 2.74 -4.10 -4.27
N GLU A 119 1.97 -4.89 -3.52
CA GLU A 119 2.10 -6.34 -3.59
C GLU A 119 1.71 -6.82 -5.00
N THR A 120 2.52 -7.68 -5.63
CA THR A 120 2.27 -8.19 -6.98
C THR A 120 2.34 -9.72 -7.01
N VAL A 121 1.96 -10.33 -8.13
CA VAL A 121 2.12 -11.77 -8.33
C VAL A 121 3.62 -12.12 -8.30
N GLY A 122 4.00 -12.90 -7.29
CA GLY A 122 5.36 -13.44 -7.12
C GLY A 122 6.36 -12.51 -6.40
N HIS A 123 5.97 -11.29 -6.05
CA HIS A 123 6.85 -10.33 -5.38
C HIS A 123 6.12 -9.52 -4.31
N GLU A 124 6.74 -9.43 -3.14
CA GLU A 124 6.28 -8.58 -2.05
C GLU A 124 6.36 -7.10 -2.42
N ALA A 125 5.51 -6.29 -1.76
CA ALA A 125 5.38 -4.86 -2.05
C ALA A 125 6.72 -4.10 -2.09
N SER A 126 7.66 -4.47 -1.22
CA SER A 126 8.97 -3.82 -1.06
C SER A 126 9.84 -3.80 -2.32
N PHE A 127 9.55 -4.66 -3.31
CA PHE A 127 10.26 -4.71 -4.59
C PHE A 127 9.68 -3.75 -5.64
N VAL A 128 8.45 -3.26 -5.46
CA VAL A 128 7.83 -2.33 -6.41
C VAL A 128 8.17 -0.90 -6.00
N HIS A 129 8.90 -0.19 -6.85
CA HIS A 129 9.23 1.22 -6.68
C HIS A 129 8.31 2.11 -7.53
N GLU A 130 8.24 3.39 -7.15
CA GLU A 130 7.52 4.44 -7.88
C GLU A 130 7.86 4.42 -9.38
N SER A 131 9.13 4.27 -9.74
CA SER A 131 9.57 4.22 -11.14
C SER A 131 8.92 3.08 -11.94
N HIS A 132 8.61 1.95 -11.32
CA HIS A 132 7.92 0.85 -12.00
C HIS A 132 6.44 1.18 -12.22
N VAL A 133 5.79 1.80 -11.23
CA VAL A 133 4.38 2.23 -11.30
C VAL A 133 4.23 3.28 -12.39
N ASN A 134 5.07 4.32 -12.35
CA ASN A 134 5.13 5.39 -13.34
C ASN A 134 5.42 4.84 -14.74
N GLY A 135 6.41 3.95 -14.86
CA GLY A 135 6.77 3.32 -16.12
C GLY A 135 5.66 2.46 -16.72
N PHE A 136 4.88 1.75 -15.89
CA PHE A 136 3.75 0.95 -16.36
C PHE A 136 2.54 1.82 -16.72
N ALA A 137 2.26 2.86 -15.95
CA ALA A 137 1.18 3.81 -16.22
C ALA A 137 1.49 4.77 -17.39
N GLY A 138 2.76 4.94 -17.73
CA GLY A 138 3.22 5.86 -18.78
C GLY A 138 3.16 7.33 -18.37
N VAL A 139 3.25 7.63 -17.07
CA VAL A 139 3.22 8.99 -16.51
C VAL A 139 4.26 9.13 -15.40
N ASP A 140 4.88 10.30 -15.26
CA ASP A 140 5.98 10.53 -14.30
C ASP A 140 5.51 10.99 -12.91
N ASP A 141 4.21 11.15 -12.71
CA ASP A 141 3.60 11.55 -11.44
C ASP A 141 2.93 10.34 -10.80
N LEU A 142 3.40 9.95 -9.60
CA LEU A 142 2.93 8.76 -8.90
C LEU A 142 1.44 8.83 -8.55
N HIS A 143 0.95 10.01 -8.16
CA HIS A 143 -0.45 10.19 -7.82
C HIS A 143 -1.32 9.93 -9.07
N LEU A 144 -0.99 10.54 -10.20
CA LEU A 144 -1.67 10.28 -11.48
C LEU A 144 -1.52 8.83 -11.95
N ALA A 145 -0.35 8.22 -11.74
CA ALA A 145 -0.11 6.82 -12.08
C ALA A 145 -1.04 5.89 -11.31
N LEU A 146 -1.06 6.00 -9.98
CA LEU A 146 -1.92 5.22 -9.09
C LEU A 146 -3.40 5.37 -9.46
N HIS A 147 -3.88 6.59 -9.67
CA HIS A 147 -5.27 6.83 -10.08
C HIS A 147 -5.59 6.20 -11.44
N SER A 148 -4.68 6.26 -12.42
CA SER A 148 -4.88 5.60 -13.72
C SER A 148 -4.94 4.08 -13.58
N LEU A 149 -4.02 3.49 -12.81
CA LEU A 149 -4.01 2.05 -12.57
C LEU A 149 -5.24 1.57 -11.81
N TYR A 150 -5.72 2.36 -10.85
CA TYR A 150 -6.94 2.05 -10.12
C TYR A 150 -8.17 2.09 -11.03
N ARG A 151 -8.32 3.16 -11.82
CA ARG A 151 -9.42 3.29 -12.81
C ARG A 151 -9.46 2.11 -13.77
N ASP A 152 -8.29 1.66 -14.23
CA ASP A 152 -8.16 0.57 -15.21
C ASP A 152 -8.12 -0.82 -14.53
N GLN A 153 -8.41 -0.86 -13.22
CA GLN A 153 -8.52 -2.06 -12.37
C GLN A 153 -7.24 -2.90 -12.33
N TRP A 154 -6.08 -2.26 -12.44
CA TRP A 154 -4.77 -2.92 -12.27
C TRP A 154 -4.39 -3.09 -10.81
N ILE A 155 -4.83 -2.17 -9.94
CA ILE A 155 -4.50 -2.17 -8.52
C ILE A 155 -5.77 -2.15 -7.67
N VAL A 156 -5.66 -2.65 -6.44
CA VAL A 156 -6.73 -2.75 -5.46
C VAL A 156 -6.24 -2.10 -4.16
N PRO A 157 -6.77 -0.93 -3.78
CA PRO A 157 -6.54 -0.37 -2.45
C PRO A 157 -7.25 -1.22 -1.40
N LEU A 158 -6.59 -1.48 -0.28
CA LEU A 158 -7.11 -2.27 0.83
C LEU A 158 -7.45 -1.37 2.02
N THR A 159 -8.39 -1.81 2.86
CA THR A 159 -8.83 -1.03 4.03
C THR A 159 -7.73 -0.80 5.07
N ASP A 160 -6.66 -1.57 5.02
CA ASP A 160 -5.50 -1.45 5.91
C ASP A 160 -4.48 -0.38 5.46
N GLY A 161 -4.76 0.38 4.40
CA GLY A 161 -3.90 1.44 3.90
C GLY A 161 -2.90 0.98 2.84
N THR A 162 -2.91 -0.30 2.46
CA THR A 162 -2.00 -0.84 1.45
C THR A 162 -2.64 -0.93 0.06
N VAL A 163 -1.81 -1.16 -0.96
CA VAL A 163 -2.25 -1.37 -2.34
C VAL A 163 -1.64 -2.66 -2.87
N VAL A 164 -2.46 -3.44 -3.56
CA VAL A 164 -2.05 -4.73 -4.13
C VAL A 164 -2.47 -4.84 -5.58
N SER A 165 -1.84 -5.74 -6.32
CA SER A 165 -2.13 -5.97 -7.72
C SER A 165 -2.12 -7.46 -8.06
N PRO A 166 -3.30 -8.09 -8.15
CA PRO A 166 -3.39 -9.50 -8.55
C PRO A 166 -3.21 -9.71 -10.06
N ARG A 167 -3.02 -8.61 -10.82
CA ARG A 167 -2.90 -8.60 -12.29
C ARG A 167 -1.54 -8.14 -12.79
N LEU A 168 -0.64 -7.71 -11.90
CA LEU A 168 0.71 -7.30 -12.24
C LEU A 168 1.74 -8.24 -11.64
N ALA A 169 2.86 -8.36 -12.33
CA ALA A 169 4.06 -9.05 -11.86
C ALA A 169 5.26 -8.13 -12.08
N LEU A 170 6.25 -8.20 -11.19
CA LEU A 170 7.53 -7.55 -11.39
C LEU A 170 8.47 -8.50 -12.15
N THR A 171 8.97 -8.08 -13.30
CA THR A 171 9.81 -8.91 -14.18
C THR A 171 11.11 -8.21 -14.51
N SER A 172 12.20 -8.99 -14.67
CA SER A 172 13.48 -8.45 -15.12
C SER A 172 13.42 -7.99 -16.57
N VAL A 173 14.08 -6.88 -16.90
CA VAL A 173 14.18 -6.33 -18.26
C VAL A 173 15.28 -7.01 -19.08
#